data_AF-B0ECZ9-F1
#
_entry.id   AF-B0ECZ9-F1
#
_cell.length_a   1.000
_cell.length_b   1.000
_cell.length_c   1.000
_cell.angle_alpha   90.00
_cell.angle_beta   90.00
_cell.angle_gamma   90.00
#
_symmetry.space_group_name_H-M   'P 1'
#
loop_
_entity.id
_entity.type
_entity.pdbx_description
1 polymer ?
#
loop_
_entity_poly.entity_id
_entity_poly.type
_entity_poly.pdbx_seq_one_letter_code
_entity_poly.pdbx_strand_id
1 'polypeptide(L)'
;MTKLEPFYLSSVLLYVKGMTTVRRLKEVSKNTAMAFEMLHINPQNISSGINWLFKTFPNINTIQGPCDYVLREIKKECLYKISWIDSSLSITHANKIKPEIEEKFVK
;
A
#
# COMPACT_ATOMS: atom_id res chain seq x y z
N MET A 1 5.89 -27.88 15.08
CA MET A 1 5.93 -26.42 14.85
C MET A 1 4.78 -26.06 13.94
N THR A 2 3.81 -25.30 14.43
CA THR A 2 2.69 -24.79 13.62
C THR A 2 3.21 -23.65 12.74
N LYS A 3 3.07 -23.76 11.42
CA LYS A 3 3.42 -22.67 10.50
C LYS A 3 2.25 -21.69 10.48
N LEU A 4 2.55 -20.39 10.47
CA LEU A 4 1.52 -19.37 10.28
C LEU A 4 0.98 -19.46 8.85
N GLU A 5 -0.35 -19.48 8.73
CA GLU A 5 -1.03 -19.39 7.44
C GLU A 5 -0.81 -18.00 6.80
N PRO A 6 -0.77 -17.91 5.45
CA PRO A 6 -0.59 -16.65 4.73
C PRO A 6 -1.55 -15.54 5.18
N PHE A 7 -2.78 -15.89 5.54
CA PHE A 7 -3.79 -14.95 6.04
C PHE A 7 -3.35 -14.21 7.32
N TYR A 8 -2.74 -14.91 8.27
CA TYR A 8 -2.25 -14.26 9.49
C TYR A 8 -1.01 -13.43 9.20
N LEU A 9 -0.16 -13.89 8.29
CA LEU A 9 1.05 -13.18 7.88
C LEU A 9 0.72 -11.88 7.14
N SER A 10 -0.35 -11.81 6.36
CA SER A 10 -0.75 -10.57 5.66
C SER A 10 -1.15 -9.48 6.66
N SER A 11 -1.81 -9.87 7.75
CA SER A 11 -2.12 -8.94 8.85
C SER A 11 -0.84 -8.42 9.52
N VAL A 12 0.15 -9.29 9.74
CA VAL A 12 1.46 -8.89 10.29
C VAL A 12 2.17 -7.89 9.37
N LEU A 13 2.11 -8.08 8.04
CA LEU A 13 2.78 -7.20 7.08
C LEU A 13 2.35 -5.73 7.17
N LEU A 14 1.13 -5.43 7.60
CA LEU A 14 0.63 -4.06 7.81
C LEU A 14 1.43 -3.30 8.89
N TYR A 15 2.03 -4.02 9.83
CA TYR A 15 2.75 -3.48 10.98
C TYR A 15 4.27 -3.57 10.86
N VAL A 16 4.78 -4.21 9.79
CA VAL A 16 6.23 -4.34 9.58
C VAL A 16 6.85 -2.98 9.28
N LYS A 17 7.96 -2.70 9.95
CA LYS A 17 8.76 -1.48 9.78
C LYS A 17 10.02 -1.75 8.97
N GLY A 18 10.31 -0.84 8.05
CA GLY A 18 11.57 -0.78 7.31
C GLY A 18 11.62 -1.70 6.09
N MET A 19 12.13 -1.15 4.98
CA MET A 19 12.22 -1.85 3.69
C MET A 19 13.06 -3.13 3.77
N THR A 20 14.14 -3.13 4.55
CA THR A 20 15.02 -4.30 4.72
C THR A 20 14.29 -5.47 5.36
N THR A 21 13.49 -5.20 6.38
CA THR A 21 12.67 -6.23 7.07
C THR A 21 11.64 -6.82 6.12
N VAL A 22 10.95 -5.95 5.36
CA VAL A 22 9.97 -6.35 4.35
C VAL A 22 10.61 -7.24 3.29
N ARG A 23 11.78 -6.86 2.77
CA ARG A 23 12.49 -7.67 1.76
C ARG A 23 12.87 -9.04 2.31
N ARG A 24 13.44 -9.09 3.51
CA ARG A 24 13.81 -10.35 4.17
C ARG A 24 12.60 -11.24 4.40
N LEU A 25 11.48 -10.68 4.89
CA LEU A 25 10.24 -11.44 5.13
C LEU A 25 9.72 -12.13 3.87
N LYS A 26 9.78 -11.45 2.72
CA LYS A 26 9.38 -12.03 1.43
C LYS A 26 10.22 -13.26 1.06
N GLU A 27 11.48 -13.30 1.47
CA GLU A 27 12.44 -14.37 1.18
C GLU A 27 12.38 -15.54 2.18
N VAL A 28 11.74 -15.38 3.35
CA VAL A 28 11.74 -16.40 4.42
C VAL A 28 10.97 -17.67 4.05
N SER A 29 9.81 -17.56 3.39
CA SER A 29 8.96 -18.73 3.11
C SER A 29 7.97 -18.49 1.97
N LYS A 30 7.41 -19.58 1.43
CA LYS A 30 6.31 -19.48 0.47
C LYS A 30 5.06 -18.82 1.09
N ASN A 31 4.76 -19.11 2.35
CA ASN A 31 3.60 -18.52 3.03
C ASN A 31 3.74 -17.01 3.18
N THR A 32 4.96 -16.51 3.49
CA THR A 32 5.21 -15.08 3.52
C THR A 32 5.11 -14.48 2.13
N ALA A 33 5.67 -15.09 1.09
CA ALA A 33 5.50 -14.60 -0.29
C ALA A 33 4.02 -14.49 -0.69
N MET A 34 3.20 -15.49 -0.40
CA MET A 34 1.74 -15.45 -0.65
C MET A 34 1.05 -14.34 0.14
N ALA A 35 1.47 -14.08 1.39
CA ALA A 35 0.90 -13.00 2.20
C ALA A 35 1.09 -11.60 1.56
N PHE A 36 2.17 -11.38 0.81
CA PHE A 36 2.37 -10.12 0.06
C PHE A 36 1.38 -9.97 -1.09
N GLU A 37 1.01 -11.08 -1.75
CA GLU A 37 0.03 -11.10 -2.82
C GLU A 37 -1.40 -10.94 -2.29
N MET A 38 -1.66 -11.35 -1.05
CA MET A 38 -2.98 -11.18 -0.40
C MET A 38 -3.26 -9.74 0.03
N LEU A 39 -2.24 -8.87 0.05
CA LEU A 39 -2.40 -7.52 0.56
C LEU A 39 -2.94 -6.58 -0.53
N HIS A 40 -4.11 -5.99 -0.25
CA HIS A 40 -4.78 -5.04 -1.15
C HIS A 40 -4.64 -3.57 -0.74
N ILE A 41 -4.15 -3.33 0.48
CA ILE A 41 -3.86 -2.02 1.06
C ILE A 41 -2.37 -1.90 1.38
N ASN A 42 -1.80 -0.71 1.26
CA ASN A 42 -0.39 -0.50 1.59
C ASN A 42 -0.11 -0.50 3.10
N PRO A 43 0.98 -1.12 3.56
CA PRO A 43 1.45 -0.97 4.93
C PRO A 43 1.83 0.48 5.21
N GLN A 44 1.36 1.03 6.34
CA GLN A 44 1.59 2.43 6.73
C GLN A 44 3.01 2.68 7.28
N ASN A 45 3.68 1.62 7.72
CA ASN A 45 4.96 1.68 8.42
C ASN A 45 6.18 1.58 7.48
N ILE A 46 5.96 1.71 6.17
CA ILE A 46 7.01 1.62 5.15
C ILE A 46 7.11 2.96 4.42
N SER A 47 8.20 3.69 4.68
CA SER A 47 8.54 4.88 3.88
C SER A 47 9.16 4.43 2.56
N SER A 48 8.35 4.41 1.51
CA SER A 48 8.78 4.03 0.15
C SER A 48 7.96 4.79 -0.90
N GLY A 49 8.49 4.90 -2.11
CA GLY A 49 7.75 5.48 -3.23
C GLY A 49 6.71 4.51 -3.80
N ILE A 50 5.69 5.05 -4.47
CA ILE A 50 4.55 4.27 -5.01
C ILE A 50 4.99 3.14 -5.96
N ASN A 51 6.04 3.35 -6.75
CA ASN A 51 6.57 2.34 -7.67
C ASN A 51 7.15 1.12 -6.94
N TRP A 52 7.86 1.36 -5.83
CA TRP A 52 8.39 0.28 -5.01
C TRP A 52 7.26 -0.51 -4.37
N LEU A 53 6.21 0.18 -3.92
CA LEU A 53 5.03 -0.41 -3.32
C LEU A 53 4.35 -1.39 -4.28
N PHE A 54 4.01 -0.96 -5.50
CA PHE A 54 3.39 -1.84 -6.51
C PHE A 54 4.29 -3.00 -6.97
N LYS A 55 5.62 -2.81 -6.95
CA LYS A 55 6.55 -3.91 -7.25
C LYS A 55 6.59 -4.94 -6.11
N THR A 56 6.42 -4.49 -4.89
CA THR A 56 6.58 -5.32 -3.69
C THR A 56 5.29 -6.08 -3.36
N PHE A 57 4.16 -5.38 -3.44
CA PHE A 57 2.81 -5.85 -3.18
C PHE A 57 1.99 -5.74 -4.47
N PRO A 58 1.89 -6.82 -5.27
CA PRO A 58 1.39 -6.72 -6.63
C PRO A 58 -0.11 -6.41 -6.73
N ASN A 59 -0.88 -6.75 -5.69
CA ASN A 59 -2.34 -6.65 -5.69
C ASN A 59 -2.88 -5.47 -4.89
N ILE A 60 -2.01 -4.52 -4.50
CA ILE A 60 -2.47 -3.27 -3.89
C ILE A 60 -3.33 -2.50 -4.88
N ASN A 61 -4.53 -2.18 -4.42
CA ASN A 61 -5.49 -1.33 -5.12
C ASN A 61 -6.02 -0.19 -4.24
N THR A 62 -5.67 -0.19 -2.96
CA THR A 62 -6.05 0.85 -2.00
C THR A 62 -4.79 1.52 -1.47
N ILE A 63 -4.68 2.83 -1.66
CA ILE A 63 -3.58 3.65 -1.15
C ILE A 63 -4.07 4.45 0.05
N GLN A 64 -3.63 4.05 1.22
CA GLN A 64 -3.83 4.75 2.47
C GLN A 64 -2.59 5.61 2.79
N GLY A 65 -2.82 6.87 3.11
CA GLY A 65 -1.75 7.78 3.52
C GLY A 65 -2.17 9.26 3.46
N PRO A 66 -1.30 10.17 3.94
CA PRO A 66 -1.60 11.59 3.94
C PRO A 66 -1.86 12.12 2.53
N CYS A 67 -2.87 12.98 2.37
CA CYS A 67 -3.28 13.47 1.07
C CYS A 67 -2.12 14.13 0.31
N ASP A 68 -1.27 14.93 0.96
CA ASP A 68 -0.12 15.56 0.30
C ASP A 68 0.90 14.56 -0.27
N TYR A 69 1.09 13.41 0.39
CA TYR A 69 1.92 12.33 -0.13
C TYR A 69 1.27 11.72 -1.37
N VAL A 70 -0.02 11.40 -1.29
CA VAL A 70 -0.82 10.83 -2.38
C VAL A 70 -0.77 11.74 -3.62
N LEU A 71 -1.02 13.05 -3.44
CA LEU A 71 -1.06 14.03 -4.53
C LEU A 71 0.30 14.18 -5.24
N ARG A 72 1.41 13.98 -4.51
CA ARG A 72 2.78 14.06 -5.03
C ARG A 72 3.22 12.77 -5.73
N GLU A 73 2.93 11.62 -5.13
CA GLU A 73 3.48 10.34 -5.57
C GLU A 73 2.63 9.66 -6.66
N ILE A 74 1.30 9.81 -6.61
CA ILE A 74 0.42 9.16 -7.59
C ILE A 74 0.52 9.89 -8.93
N LYS A 75 1.03 9.17 -9.91
CA LYS A 75 1.07 9.57 -11.32
C LYS A 75 -0.12 8.97 -12.08
N LYS A 76 -0.53 9.63 -13.17
CA LYS A 76 -1.63 9.16 -14.04
C LYS A 76 -1.45 7.70 -14.48
N GLU A 77 -0.21 7.33 -14.80
CA GLU A 77 0.17 5.98 -15.22
C GLU A 77 -0.10 4.90 -14.17
N CYS A 78 -0.30 5.25 -12.90
CA CYS A 78 -0.61 4.28 -11.85
C CYS A 78 -2.11 4.18 -11.52
N LEU A 79 -2.93 5.10 -12.02
CA LEU A 79 -4.34 5.22 -11.61
C LEU A 79 -5.18 3.99 -11.97
N TYR A 80 -4.84 3.29 -13.05
CA TYR A 80 -5.55 2.06 -13.44
C TYR A 80 -5.40 0.93 -12.40
N LYS A 81 -4.36 0.99 -11.56
CA LYS A 81 -4.15 0.03 -10.45
C LYS A 81 -4.88 0.42 -9.17
N ILE A 82 -5.30 1.67 -9.06
CA ILE A 82 -5.84 2.24 -7.82
C ILE A 82 -7.37 2.29 -7.94
N SER A 83 -8.03 1.55 -7.06
CA SER A 83 -9.47 1.61 -6.87
C SER A 83 -9.83 2.70 -5.86
N TRP A 84 -9.07 2.79 -4.77
CA TRP A 84 -9.40 3.66 -3.64
C TRP A 84 -8.17 4.38 -3.07
N ILE A 85 -8.38 5.60 -2.60
CA ILE A 85 -7.43 6.39 -1.83
C ILE A 85 -8.08 6.71 -0.48
N ASP A 86 -7.48 6.22 0.59
CA ASP A 86 -7.88 6.53 1.96
C ASP A 86 -6.92 7.58 2.54
N SER A 87 -7.38 8.81 2.60
CA SER A 87 -6.68 9.94 3.21
C SER A 87 -7.45 10.51 4.41
N SER A 88 -8.33 9.72 5.02
CA SER A 88 -9.20 10.11 6.15
C SER A 88 -8.46 10.74 7.34
N LEU A 89 -7.19 10.37 7.53
CA LEU A 89 -6.33 10.89 8.60
C LEU A 89 -5.64 12.23 8.26
N SER A 90 -5.96 12.85 7.12
CA SER A 90 -5.30 14.07 6.66
C SER A 90 -6.27 15.11 6.15
N ILE A 91 -5.98 16.37 6.43
CA ILE A 91 -6.73 17.52 5.93
C ILE A 91 -5.98 18.09 4.74
N THR A 92 -6.68 18.36 3.64
CA THR A 92 -6.15 19.12 2.51
C THR A 92 -7.19 20.07 1.94
N HIS A 93 -6.76 20.99 1.09
CA HIS A 93 -7.67 21.84 0.34
C HIS A 93 -8.12 21.12 -0.93
N ALA A 94 -9.44 21.11 -1.19
CA ALA A 94 -10.02 20.44 -2.36
C ALA A 94 -9.39 20.90 -3.70
N ASN A 95 -9.00 22.17 -3.81
CA ASN A 95 -8.35 22.71 -5.00
C ASN A 95 -6.95 22.11 -5.31
N LYS A 96 -6.33 21.40 -4.37
CA LYS A 96 -5.07 20.67 -4.60
C LYS A 96 -5.30 19.29 -5.20
N ILE A 97 -6.53 18.76 -5.12
CA ILE A 97 -6.87 17.45 -5.67
C ILE A 97 -7.01 17.60 -7.19
N LYS A 98 -6.24 16.81 -7.93
CA LYS A 98 -6.33 16.79 -9.39
C LYS A 98 -7.68 16.13 -9.77
N PRO A 99 -8.43 16.66 -10.76
CA PRO A 99 -9.71 16.07 -11.17
C PRO A 99 -9.62 14.58 -11.52
N GLU A 100 -8.47 14.16 -12.05
CA GLU A 100 -8.17 12.79 -12.48
C GLU A 100 -8.13 11.76 -11.35
N ILE A 101 -7.93 12.20 -10.10
CA ILE A 101 -7.80 11.32 -8.93
C ILE A 101 -8.91 11.54 -7.92
N GLU A 102 -9.72 12.58 -8.11
CA GLU A 102 -10.80 12.96 -7.20
C GLU A 102 -11.80 11.82 -6.99
N GLU A 103 -12.18 11.12 -8.06
CA GLU A 103 -13.10 9.97 -8.02
C GLU A 103 -12.58 8.78 -7.20
N LYS A 104 -11.27 8.73 -6.91
CA LYS A 104 -10.63 7.63 -6.19
C LYS A 104 -10.63 7.85 -4.68
N PHE A 105 -10.83 9.08 -4.20
CA PHE A 105 -10.90 9.33 -2.76
C PHE A 105 -12.17 8.71 -2.18
N VAL A 106 -12.00 7.94 -1.11
CA VAL A 106 -13.13 7.43 -0.33
C VAL A 106 -13.87 8.63 0.25
N LYS A 107 -15.17 8.73 -0.05
CA LYS A 107 -16.05 9.79 0.47
C LYS A 107 -16.50 9.50 1.89
#